data_AF-H3GSE1-F1
#
_entry.id   AF-H3GSE1-F1
#
_cell.length_a   1.000
_cell.length_b   1.000
_cell.length_c   1.000
_cell.angle_alpha   90.00
_cell.angle_beta   90.00
_cell.angle_gamma   90.00
#
_symmetry.space_group_name_H-M   'P 1'
#
loop_
_entity.id
_entity.type
_entity.pdbx_description
1 polymer ?
#
loop_
_entity_poly.entity_id
_entity_poly.type
_entity_poly.pdbx_seq_one_letter_code
_entity_poly.pdbx_strand_id
1 'polypeptide(L)'
;MSAECAPELHEGDWLDVVDGDGIWNVAQVLRLPTADSVEVMYDCWGDVYNEELPRDSARIAPFHTHTWAVKCWAKLDTWPWWPALLTVRAPGSDRGSQNLRLEERLLVDFLDSTEFTERCRLCCIFLFVFGVLGDEE
;
A
#
# COMPACT_ATOMS: atom_id res chain seq x y z
N MET A 1 -31.30 4.33 -5.96
CA MET A 1 -29.85 4.07 -6.09
C MET A 1 -29.56 2.96 -5.11
N SER A 2 -29.42 1.73 -5.61
CA SER A 2 -29.15 0.56 -4.77
C SER A 2 -27.80 0.76 -4.11
N ALA A 3 -27.73 0.63 -2.79
CA ALA A 3 -26.46 0.47 -2.11
C ALA A 3 -25.84 -0.81 -2.69
N GLU A 4 -24.79 -0.67 -3.50
CA GLU A 4 -23.90 -1.80 -3.74
C GLU A 4 -23.44 -2.25 -2.36
N CYS A 5 -23.89 -3.44 -1.95
CA CYS A 5 -23.48 -4.03 -0.69
C CYS A 5 -21.96 -4.10 -0.75
N ALA A 6 -21.27 -3.35 0.12
CA ALA A 6 -19.82 -3.36 0.16
C ALA A 6 -19.33 -4.82 0.21
N PRO A 7 -18.28 -5.17 -0.55
CA PRO A 7 -17.81 -6.54 -0.63
C PRO A 7 -17.50 -7.09 0.76
N GLU A 8 -17.84 -8.37 0.98
CA GLU A 8 -17.59 -9.04 2.24
C GLU A 8 -16.09 -9.18 2.48
N LEU A 9 -15.59 -8.49 3.51
CA LEU A 9 -14.19 -8.56 3.95
C LEU A 9 -13.92 -9.81 4.79
N HIS A 10 -12.75 -10.42 4.58
CA HIS A 10 -12.19 -11.53 5.34
C HIS A 10 -10.80 -11.19 5.87
N GLU A 11 -10.37 -11.88 6.92
CA GLU A 11 -8.99 -11.76 7.43
C GLU A 11 -7.99 -12.16 6.34
N GLY A 12 -6.96 -11.35 6.17
CA GLY A 12 -5.96 -11.52 5.12
C GLY A 12 -6.29 -10.84 3.79
N ASP A 13 -7.49 -10.30 3.61
CA ASP A 13 -7.83 -9.55 2.40
C ASP A 13 -6.98 -8.27 2.28
N TRP A 14 -6.54 -7.97 1.06
CA TRP A 14 -5.84 -6.73 0.76
C TRP A 14 -6.85 -5.63 0.43
N LEU A 15 -6.53 -4.39 0.81
CA LEU A 15 -7.35 -3.20 0.66
C LEU A 15 -6.49 -1.98 0.36
N ASP A 16 -7.12 -0.95 -0.20
CA ASP A 16 -6.58 0.40 -0.20
C ASP A 16 -7.24 1.20 0.94
N VAL A 17 -6.43 1.79 1.81
CA VAL A 17 -6.91 2.54 2.99
C VAL A 17 -6.25 3.90 3.08
N VAL A 18 -7.06 4.95 3.26
CA VAL A 18 -6.57 6.31 3.53
C VAL A 18 -6.09 6.43 4.98
N ASP A 19 -4.86 6.87 5.19
CA ASP A 19 -4.31 7.17 6.53
C ASP A 19 -4.77 8.54 7.09
N GLY A 20 -4.31 8.89 8.30
CA GLY A 20 -4.61 10.20 8.92
C GLY A 20 -4.06 11.41 8.15
N ASP A 21 -3.02 11.19 7.34
CA ASP A 21 -2.39 12.21 6.49
C ASP A 21 -3.13 12.40 5.16
N GLY A 22 -4.12 11.56 4.88
CA GLY A 22 -4.97 11.66 3.70
C GLY A 22 -4.36 11.00 2.46
N ILE A 23 -3.46 10.04 2.63
CA ILE A 23 -2.81 9.29 1.54
C ILE A 23 -3.39 7.88 1.48
N TRP A 24 -3.69 7.38 0.28
CA TRP A 24 -4.08 5.98 0.08
C TRP A 24 -2.87 5.07 0.21
N ASN A 25 -2.98 4.04 1.04
CA ASN A 25 -1.94 3.06 1.29
C ASN A 25 -2.50 1.65 1.11
N VAL A 26 -1.62 0.71 0.77
CA VAL A 26 -1.96 -0.71 0.80
C VAL A 26 -2.05 -1.15 2.26
N ALA A 27 -3.11 -1.86 2.60
CA ALA A 27 -3.31 -2.46 3.91
C ALA A 27 -3.89 -3.87 3.78
N GLN A 28 -3.74 -4.66 4.84
CA GLN A 28 -4.35 -5.97 4.95
C GLN A 28 -5.35 -5.99 6.10
N VAL A 29 -6.48 -6.66 5.91
CA VAL A 29 -7.42 -6.95 6.99
C VAL A 29 -6.72 -7.85 8.00
N LEU A 30 -6.47 -7.32 9.18
CA LEU A 30 -5.85 -8.07 10.27
C LEU A 30 -6.88 -8.94 10.97
N ARG A 31 -8.02 -8.35 11.33
CA ARG A 31 -9.16 -9.03 11.95
C ARG A 31 -10.45 -8.23 11.80
N LEU A 32 -11.57 -8.87 12.14
CA LEU A 32 -12.90 -8.27 12.18
C LEU A 32 -13.41 -8.26 13.63
N PRO A 33 -13.09 -7.23 14.43
CA PRO A 33 -13.45 -7.21 15.85
C PRO A 33 -14.96 -7.29 16.09
N THR A 34 -15.74 -6.68 15.19
CA THR A 34 -17.21 -6.72 15.20
C THR A 34 -17.76 -6.88 13.77
N ALA A 35 -19.08 -7.02 13.63
CA ALA A 35 -19.72 -7.08 12.32
C ALA A 35 -19.54 -5.79 11.50
N ASP A 36 -19.36 -4.65 12.17
CA ASP A 36 -19.35 -3.31 11.60
C ASP A 36 -17.97 -2.65 11.63
N SER A 37 -16.96 -3.30 12.22
CA SER A 37 -15.59 -2.79 12.31
C SER A 37 -14.57 -3.75 11.71
N VAL A 38 -13.49 -3.17 11.18
CA VAL A 38 -12.35 -3.88 10.61
C VAL A 38 -11.08 -3.29 11.17
N GLU A 39 -10.17 -4.14 11.64
CA GLU A 39 -8.81 -3.72 11.97
C GLU A 39 -7.91 -4.01 10.79
N VAL A 40 -7.15 -3.00 10.37
CA VAL A 40 -6.22 -3.09 9.24
C VAL A 40 -4.79 -2.89 9.70
N MET A 41 -3.88 -3.56 9.01
CA MET A 41 -2.43 -3.38 9.13
C MET A 41 -1.91 -2.77 7.82
N TYR A 42 -1.30 -1.60 7.90
CA TYR A 42 -0.68 -0.97 6.73
C TYR A 42 0.58 -1.72 6.31
N ASP A 43 0.71 -1.96 4.99
CA ASP A 43 1.79 -2.77 4.44
C ASP A 43 3.15 -2.14 4.72
N CYS A 44 4.05 -2.93 5.35
CA CYS A 44 5.41 -2.53 5.72
C CYS A 44 5.52 -1.38 6.74
N TRP A 45 4.47 -1.03 7.50
CA TRP A 45 4.51 0.04 8.51
C TRP A 45 4.77 -0.47 9.93
N GLY A 46 4.56 -1.75 10.17
CA GLY A 46 4.61 -2.35 11.50
C GLY A 46 3.29 -2.21 12.26
N ASP A 47 3.16 -2.95 13.36
CA ASP A 47 1.92 -3.12 14.13
C ASP A 47 1.47 -1.87 14.89
N VAL A 48 2.39 -0.96 15.21
CA VAL A 48 2.08 0.28 15.94
C VAL A 48 1.17 1.24 15.19
N TYR A 49 0.99 1.03 13.88
CA TYR A 49 0.09 1.83 13.02
C TYR A 49 -1.21 1.10 12.68
N ASN A 50 -1.46 -0.07 13.27
CA ASN A 50 -2.73 -0.76 13.08
C ASN A 50 -3.89 0.14 13.53
N GLU A 51 -4.98 0.10 12.78
CA GLU A 51 -6.10 1.00 12.98
C GLU A 51 -7.42 0.23 12.83
N GLU A 52 -8.37 0.49 13.73
CA GLU A 52 -9.74 0.02 13.60
C GLU A 52 -10.60 1.08 12.91
N LEU A 53 -11.30 0.67 11.86
CA LEU A 53 -12.16 1.50 11.04
C LEU A 53 -13.58 0.91 10.95
N PRO A 54 -14.62 1.75 10.79
CA PRO A 54 -15.92 1.28 10.34
C PRO A 54 -15.81 0.58 8.98
N ARG A 55 -16.49 -0.55 8.78
CA ARG A 55 -16.45 -1.29 7.50
C ARG A 55 -17.03 -0.51 6.32
N ASP A 56 -17.93 0.43 6.59
CA ASP A 56 -18.53 1.33 5.59
C ASP A 56 -17.76 2.66 5.45
N SER A 57 -16.59 2.77 6.07
CA SER A 57 -15.75 3.97 6.03
C SER A 57 -15.37 4.31 4.59
N ALA A 58 -15.59 5.56 4.20
CA ALA A 58 -15.11 6.11 2.92
C ALA A 58 -13.58 6.10 2.78
N ARG A 59 -12.84 5.76 3.85
CA ARG A 59 -11.38 5.57 3.83
C ARG A 59 -10.98 4.21 3.30
N ILE A 60 -11.92 3.27 3.10
CA ILE A 60 -11.64 1.93 2.63
C ILE A 60 -12.10 1.80 1.18
N ALA A 61 -11.25 1.24 0.34
CA ALA A 61 -11.56 0.88 -1.03
C ALA A 61 -11.04 -0.54 -1.34
N PRO A 62 -11.62 -1.23 -2.34
CA PRO A 62 -11.06 -2.47 -2.83
C PRO A 62 -9.59 -2.32 -3.23
N PHE A 63 -8.80 -3.39 -3.08
CA PHE A 63 -7.39 -3.40 -3.46
C PHE A 63 -7.17 -2.95 -4.91
N HIS A 64 -6.12 -2.17 -5.14
CA HIS A 64 -5.75 -1.60 -6.43
C HIS A 64 -6.76 -0.59 -7.04
N THR A 65 -7.58 0.06 -6.20
CA THR A 65 -8.44 1.16 -6.65
C THR A 65 -7.67 2.48 -6.71
N HIS A 66 -6.79 2.71 -5.74
CA HIS A 66 -6.03 3.94 -5.52
C HIS A 66 -4.53 3.71 -5.36
N THR A 67 -4.09 2.46 -5.24
CA THR A 67 -2.68 2.06 -5.28
C THR A 67 -2.41 1.15 -6.48
N TRP A 68 -1.18 1.17 -7.00
CA TRP A 68 -0.76 0.23 -8.04
C TRP A 68 0.75 0.03 -8.03
N ALA A 69 1.21 -1.12 -8.53
CA ALA A 69 2.63 -1.42 -8.62
C ALA A 69 3.18 -1.08 -10.02
N VAL A 70 4.40 -0.54 -10.06
CA VAL A 70 5.17 -0.35 -11.30
C VAL A 70 6.52 -1.05 -11.21
N LYS A 71 6.94 -1.69 -12.30
CA LYS A 71 8.26 -2.30 -12.38
C LYS A 71 9.34 -1.23 -12.40
N CYS A 72 10.39 -1.42 -11.62
CA CYS A 72 11.54 -0.52 -11.59
C CYS A 72 12.84 -1.25 -11.28
N TRP A 73 13.95 -0.54 -11.42
CA TRP A 73 15.20 -0.92 -10.77
C TRP A 73 15.33 -0.13 -9.48
N ALA A 74 15.62 -0.82 -8.39
CA ALA A 74 15.81 -0.22 -7.08
C ALA A 74 17.18 -0.61 -6.51
N LYS A 75 17.76 0.28 -5.69
CA LYS A 75 19.03 0.02 -5.01
C LYS A 75 18.92 0.41 -3.54
N LEU A 76 19.26 -0.54 -2.66
CA LEU A 76 19.35 -0.34 -1.22
C LEU A 76 20.83 -0.37 -0.80
N ASP A 77 21.35 0.76 -0.30
CA ASP A 77 22.70 0.90 0.23
C ASP A 77 23.81 0.32 -0.69
N THR A 78 24.43 -0.78 -0.27
CA THR A 78 25.55 -1.46 -0.93
C THR A 78 25.13 -2.53 -1.93
N TRP A 79 23.83 -2.81 -2.07
CA TRP A 79 23.33 -3.79 -3.03
C TRP A 79 23.55 -3.31 -4.47
N PRO A 80 23.73 -4.22 -5.45
CA PRO A 80 23.59 -3.85 -6.86
C PRO A 80 22.16 -3.40 -7.16
N TRP A 81 21.96 -2.74 -8.30
CA TRP A 81 20.61 -2.48 -8.81
C TRP A 81 19.86 -3.79 -8.98
N TRP A 82 18.63 -3.85 -8.45
CA TRP A 82 17.82 -5.05 -8.44
C TRP A 82 16.44 -4.80 -9.07
N PRO A 83 15.85 -5.77 -9.79
CA PRO A 83 14.47 -5.66 -10.24
C PRO A 83 13.52 -5.58 -9.04
N ALA A 84 12.59 -4.65 -9.09
CA ALA A 84 11.65 -4.40 -8.01
C ALA A 84 10.30 -3.91 -8.53
N LEU A 85 9.32 -3.88 -7.63
CA LEU A 85 8.03 -3.24 -7.80
C LEU A 85 7.94 -2.06 -6.84
N LEU A 86 7.67 -0.87 -7.38
CA LEU A 86 7.34 0.31 -6.60
C LEU A 86 5.82 0.43 -6.49
N THR A 87 5.29 0.51 -5.27
CA THR A 87 3.88 0.82 -5.06
C THR A 87 3.68 2.34 -5.13
N VAL A 88 2.92 2.76 -6.14
CA VAL A 88 2.44 4.13 -6.29
C VAL A 88 1.18 4.31 -5.47
N ARG A 89 1.10 5.46 -4.78
CA ARG A 89 0.01 5.84 -3.89
C ARG A 89 -0.69 7.08 -4.42
N ALA A 90 -2.02 7.12 -4.35
CA ALA A 90 -2.80 8.31 -4.70
C ALA A 90 -3.10 9.17 -3.47
N PRO A 91 -3.26 10.50 -3.63
CA PRO A 91 -3.80 11.34 -2.56
C PRO A 91 -5.31 11.11 -2.41
N GLY A 92 -5.79 10.99 -1.17
CA GLY A 92 -7.22 10.91 -0.84
C GLY A 92 -7.88 12.26 -0.56
N SER A 93 -7.09 13.34 -0.48
CA SER A 93 -7.58 14.71 -0.26
C SER A 93 -6.56 15.75 -0.75
N ASP A 94 -6.93 17.03 -0.78
CA ASP A 94 -6.01 18.14 -1.08
C ASP A 94 -4.83 18.19 -0.10
N ARG A 95 -5.10 17.96 1.19
CA ARG A 95 -4.06 17.84 2.22
C ARG A 95 -3.17 16.62 1.96
N GLY A 96 -3.78 15.49 1.61
CA GLY A 96 -3.07 14.29 1.20
C GLY A 96 -2.14 14.51 0.01
N SER A 97 -2.55 15.33 -0.96
CA SER A 97 -1.69 15.70 -2.09
C SER A 97 -0.46 16.50 -1.66
N GLN A 98 -0.61 17.39 -0.68
CA GLN A 98 0.52 18.14 -0.12
C GLN A 98 1.44 17.21 0.67
N ASN A 99 0.89 16.35 1.52
CA ASN A 99 1.64 15.40 2.33
C ASN A 99 2.39 14.39 1.45
N LEU A 100 1.75 13.85 0.41
CA LEU A 100 2.39 12.91 -0.52
C LEU A 100 3.56 13.53 -1.29
N ARG A 101 3.56 14.85 -1.52
CA ARG A 101 4.71 15.55 -2.13
C ARG A 101 5.89 15.72 -1.19
N LEU A 102 5.65 15.70 0.11
CA LEU A 102 6.66 15.82 1.16
C LEU A 102 7.16 14.46 1.63
N GLU A 103 6.50 13.38 1.22
CA GLU A 103 6.87 12.03 1.56
C GLU A 103 8.17 11.63 0.86
N GLU A 104 9.12 11.19 1.66
CA GLU A 104 10.44 10.73 1.20
C GLU A 104 10.52 9.20 1.18
N ARG A 105 9.49 8.50 1.68
CA ARG A 105 9.44 7.04 1.74
C ARG A 105 8.73 6.44 0.54
N LEU A 106 9.39 5.47 -0.07
CA LEU A 106 8.83 4.64 -1.13
C LEU A 106 8.59 3.23 -0.59
N LEU A 107 7.45 2.64 -0.97
CA LEU A 107 7.13 1.25 -0.70
C LEU A 107 7.62 0.41 -1.87
N VAL A 108 8.60 -0.46 -1.61
CA VAL A 108 9.25 -1.25 -2.65
C VAL A 108 9.30 -2.73 -2.26
N ASP A 109 8.91 -3.58 -3.22
CA ASP A 109 8.99 -5.04 -3.18
C ASP A 109 10.10 -5.51 -4.13
N PHE A 110 11.19 -6.05 -3.58
CA PHE A 110 12.29 -6.59 -4.36
C PHE A 110 11.92 -7.96 -4.92
N LEU A 111 12.22 -8.20 -6.20
CA LEU A 111 11.97 -9.50 -6.84
C LEU A 111 13.13 -10.47 -6.57
N ASP A 112 13.50 -10.63 -5.30
CA ASP A 112 14.60 -11.48 -4.83
C ASP A 112 14.17 -12.92 -4.49
N SER A 113 12.87 -13.15 -4.29
CA SER A 113 12.27 -14.49 -4.18
C SER A 113 11.07 -14.67 -5.12
N THR A 114 10.82 -15.91 -5.54
CA THR A 114 9.60 -16.28 -6.27
C THR A 114 8.37 -16.24 -5.36
N GLU A 115 8.53 -16.65 -4.10
CA GLU A 115 7.48 -16.65 -3.08
C GLU A 115 7.28 -15.23 -2.55
N PHE A 116 6.08 -14.68 -2.75
CA PHE A 116 5.76 -13.29 -2.38
C PHE A 116 6.02 -12.98 -0.90
N THR A 117 5.68 -13.91 -0.01
CA THR A 117 5.86 -13.75 1.44
C THR A 117 7.32 -13.78 1.89
N GLU A 118 8.23 -14.26 1.03
CA GLU A 118 9.66 -14.34 1.32
C GLU A 118 10.46 -13.20 0.69
N ARG A 119 9.81 -12.31 -0.08
CA ARG A 119 10.47 -11.17 -0.70
C ARG A 119 10.84 -10.09 0.31
N CYS A 120 11.94 -9.41 0.05
CA CYS A 120 12.29 -8.21 0.80
C CYS A 120 11.37 -7.06 0.41
N ARG A 121 10.50 -6.64 1.35
CA ARG A 121 9.55 -5.53 1.18
C ARG A 121 9.80 -4.46 2.23
N LEU A 122 9.94 -3.20 1.79
CA LEU A 122 10.39 -2.11 2.65
C LEU A 122 9.71 -0.78 2.31
N CYS A 123 9.39 -0.01 3.35
CA CYS A 123 9.03 1.41 3.27
C CYS A 123 10.27 2.23 3.71
N CYS A 124 11.01 2.82 2.76
CA CYS A 124 12.35 3.35 3.04
C CYS A 124 12.63 4.72 2.42
N ILE A 125 13.43 5.53 3.13
CA ILE A 125 13.89 6.88 2.74
C ILE A 125 15.17 6.80 1.88
N PHE A 126 16.03 5.81 2.11
CA PHE A 126 17.32 5.67 1.43
C PHE A 126 17.25 4.71 0.24
N LEU A 127 16.35 4.99 -0.71
CA LEU A 127 16.19 4.19 -1.90
C LEU A 127 16.39 5.04 -3.16
N PHE A 128 17.23 4.54 -4.06
CA PHE A 128 17.32 5.07 -5.42
C PHE A 128 16.45 4.20 -6.32
N VAL A 129 15.56 4.84 -7.09
CA VAL A 129 14.73 4.19 -8.10
C VAL A 129 15.10 4.74 -9.47
N PHE A 130 15.40 3.86 -10.42
CA PHE A 130 15.75 4.24 -11.80
C PHE A 130 14.90 3.45 -12.79
N GLY A 131 14.33 4.17 -13.78
CA GLY A 131 13.60 3.61 -14.90
C GLY A 131 12.32 2.87 -14.48
N VAL A 132 11.16 3.48 -14.70
CA VAL A 132 9.92 2.71 -14.74
C VAL A 132 10.01 1.87 -16.01
N LEU A 133 10.07 0.55 -15.86
CA LEU A 133 10.04 -0.37 -16.99
C LEU A 133 8.61 -0.35 -17.51
N GLY A 134 8.37 0.50 -18.51
CA GLY A 134 7.16 0.41 -19.31
C GLY A 134 7.16 -0.93 -20.03
N ASP A 135 6.02 -1.60 -20.06
CA ASP A 135 5.85 -2.69 -21.01
C ASP A 135 5.89 -2.06 -22.42
N GLU A 136 6.94 -2.35 -23.19
CA GLU A 136 6.92 -2.10 -24.63
C GLU A 136 5.86 -3.04 -25.22
N GLU A 137 4.75 -2.47 -25.72
CA GLU A 137 3.81 -3.18 -26.61
C GLU A 137 4.45 -3.45 -27.98
#